data_AF-A0A7J2YV81-F1
#
_entry.id   AF-A0A7J2YV81-F1
#
_cell.length_a   1.000
_cell.length_b   1.000
_cell.length_c   1.000
_cell.angle_alpha   90.00
_cell.angle_beta   90.00
_cell.angle_gamma   90.00
#
_symmetry.space_group_name_H-M   'P 1'
#
loop_
_entity.id
_entity.type
_entity.pdbx_description
1 polymer ?
#
loop_
_entity_poly.entity_id
_entity_poly.type
_entity_poly.pdbx_seq_one_letter_code
_entity_poly.pdbx_strand_id
1 'polypeptide(L)'
;MGYQPRIRSRRDGMHEYRKPLRERRKEKKRNRNSAAVLEERHVVTEKEIAEGTLKRLHTLGSQKFASSPFSEHYDRWVATVEAVLAEFEAHPAIGVDDLFERECQEALDTIKRQLEQRRHREAAVEQELKNLAFHKSQLKQINTQYAVAANGISGAKNREIKRINKEIEELKEEQEKIIRMKTGFFHGISKKAREQKELAVAEQISDKQTQLELAMLNFNAKRKTLREEYDKKAEPVQEQIKKIQKTIREMEVDGSLEERWFACEALIDAVNGFLQRKAAQPH
;
A
#
# COMPACT_ATOMS: atom_id res chain seq x y z
N MET A 1 26.21 -3.37 -48.45
CA MET A 1 26.64 -4.07 -47.22
C MET A 1 25.49 -3.93 -46.22
N GLY A 2 24.49 -4.79 -46.12
CA GLY A 2 24.43 -6.22 -46.37
C GLY A 2 23.86 -6.86 -45.11
N TYR A 3 22.53 -7.02 -45.06
CA TYR A 3 21.75 -8.15 -44.54
C TYR A 3 20.40 -7.73 -43.93
N GLN A 4 19.36 -8.19 -44.63
CA GLN A 4 17.94 -8.22 -44.25
C GLN A 4 17.62 -9.47 -43.40
N PRO A 5 16.40 -9.60 -42.84
CA PRO A 5 16.09 -10.34 -41.62
C PRO A 5 15.77 -11.83 -41.84
N ARG A 6 15.72 -12.60 -40.75
CA ARG A 6 15.13 -13.95 -40.75
C ARG A 6 13.92 -14.05 -39.82
N ILE A 7 12.76 -14.25 -40.45
CA ILE A 7 11.57 -14.89 -39.91
C ILE A 7 11.85 -16.40 -39.81
N ARG A 8 11.47 -17.05 -38.70
CA ARG A 8 11.00 -18.44 -38.69
C ARG A 8 9.90 -18.64 -37.64
N SER A 9 8.88 -19.38 -38.07
CA SER A 9 7.64 -19.72 -37.37
C SER A 9 7.58 -21.22 -37.00
N ARG A 10 6.79 -21.50 -35.94
CA ARG A 10 5.94 -22.68 -35.63
C ARG A 10 6.56 -24.07 -35.32
N ARG A 11 6.21 -24.59 -34.14
CA ARG A 11 5.57 -25.91 -33.87
C ARG A 11 5.06 -25.90 -32.42
N ASP A 12 3.75 -25.91 -32.18
CA ASP A 12 2.89 -27.10 -32.01
C ASP A 12 3.35 -28.05 -30.89
N GLY A 13 2.49 -28.22 -29.90
CA GLY A 13 2.70 -29.10 -28.75
C GLY A 13 1.63 -28.93 -27.67
N MET A 14 0.36 -29.16 -28.04
CA MET A 14 -0.67 -29.52 -27.06
C MET A 14 -0.17 -30.68 -26.19
N HIS A 15 -0.28 -30.56 -24.87
CA HIS A 15 -0.11 -31.71 -23.99
C HIS A 15 -1.42 -31.96 -23.23
N GLU A 16 -2.04 -33.05 -23.65
CA GLU A 16 -3.27 -33.63 -23.14
C GLU A 16 -3.11 -34.15 -21.71
N TYR A 17 -4.23 -34.10 -21.00
CA TYR A 17 -4.54 -34.89 -19.81
C TYR A 17 -4.21 -36.38 -20.00
N ARG A 18 -3.49 -36.99 -19.04
CA ARG A 18 -3.62 -38.43 -18.74
C ARG A 18 -3.62 -38.70 -17.23
N LYS A 19 -4.79 -39.06 -16.72
CA LYS A 19 -4.99 -39.79 -15.46
C LYS A 19 -4.45 -41.22 -15.62
N PRO A 20 -3.76 -41.81 -14.63
CA PRO A 20 -3.62 -43.25 -14.56
C PRO A 20 -4.83 -43.88 -13.85
N LEU A 21 -5.67 -44.57 -14.63
CA LEU A 21 -6.48 -45.70 -14.14
C LEU A 21 -5.51 -46.77 -13.63
N ARG A 22 -5.66 -47.23 -12.39
CA ARG A 22 -5.02 -48.47 -11.94
C ARG A 22 -6.09 -49.51 -11.59
N GLU A 23 -5.85 -50.68 -12.16
CA GLU A 23 -6.76 -51.80 -12.35
C GLU A 23 -7.16 -52.53 -11.08
N ARG A 24 -8.34 -53.14 -11.19
CA ARG A 24 -8.90 -54.20 -10.35
C ARG A 24 -7.91 -55.36 -10.16
N ARG A 25 -7.82 -55.86 -8.93
CA ARG A 25 -7.57 -57.29 -8.66
C ARG A 25 -8.67 -57.85 -7.76
N LYS A 26 -9.21 -58.99 -8.18
CA LYS A 26 -10.34 -59.72 -7.60
C LYS A 26 -9.91 -60.61 -6.43
N GLU A 27 -10.89 -60.79 -5.54
CA GLU A 27 -11.27 -61.99 -4.78
C GLU A 27 -10.30 -62.64 -3.79
N LYS A 28 -10.74 -62.64 -2.52
CA LYS A 28 -10.90 -63.88 -1.75
C LYS A 28 -12.15 -63.84 -0.89
N LYS A 29 -13.12 -64.71 -1.24
CA LYS A 29 -14.22 -65.16 -0.38
C LYS A 29 -13.67 -65.80 0.89
N ARG A 30 -14.26 -65.50 2.05
CA ARG A 30 -14.74 -66.52 3.01
C ARG A 30 -15.63 -65.93 4.10
N ASN A 31 -16.79 -66.59 4.23
CA ASN A 31 -17.57 -66.89 5.43
C ASN A 31 -18.19 -65.79 6.28
N ARG A 32 -19.53 -65.72 6.16
CA ARG A 32 -20.52 -65.87 7.23
C ARG A 32 -19.94 -65.86 8.66
N ASN A 33 -20.27 -64.80 9.40
CA ASN A 33 -20.96 -64.94 10.68
C ASN A 33 -21.77 -63.67 10.94
N SER A 34 -23.08 -63.86 10.95
CA SER A 34 -24.05 -62.99 11.59
C SER A 34 -23.70 -62.89 13.07
N ALA A 35 -23.04 -61.80 13.44
CA ALA A 35 -23.08 -61.29 14.80
C ALA A 35 -23.87 -59.99 14.70
N ALA A 36 -25.06 -59.98 15.31
CA ALA A 36 -25.76 -58.76 15.63
C ALA A 36 -24.79 -57.89 16.45
N VAL A 37 -24.19 -56.91 15.79
CA VAL A 37 -23.58 -55.78 16.47
C VAL A 37 -24.76 -55.09 17.13
N LEU A 38 -24.89 -55.24 18.45
CA LEU A 38 -25.58 -54.24 19.23
C LEU A 38 -24.90 -52.93 18.86
N GLU A 39 -25.58 -52.11 18.06
CA GLU A 39 -25.38 -50.67 18.13
C GLU A 39 -25.67 -50.30 19.57
N GLU A 40 -24.64 -50.32 20.42
CA GLU A 40 -24.64 -49.52 21.62
C GLU A 40 -24.97 -48.11 21.14
N ARG A 41 -26.21 -47.69 21.37
CA ARG A 41 -26.59 -46.29 21.26
C ARG A 41 -25.67 -45.58 22.23
N HIS A 42 -24.55 -45.07 21.70
CA HIS A 42 -23.62 -44.28 22.47
C HIS A 42 -24.42 -43.04 22.90
N VAL A 43 -24.91 -43.09 24.14
CA VAL A 43 -25.59 -41.96 24.75
C VAL A 43 -24.50 -40.96 25.02
N VAL A 44 -24.40 -39.97 24.13
CA VAL A 44 -23.43 -38.90 24.26
C VAL A 44 -23.64 -38.26 25.62
N THR A 45 -22.59 -38.26 26.44
CA THR A 45 -22.65 -37.77 27.80
C THR A 45 -22.66 -36.23 27.80
N GLU A 46 -23.26 -35.63 28.83
CA GLU A 46 -23.26 -34.16 29.00
C GLU A 46 -21.87 -33.55 28.91
N LYS A 47 -20.88 -34.26 29.48
CA LYS A 47 -19.48 -33.87 29.47
C LYS A 47 -18.89 -33.86 28.06
N GLU A 48 -19.16 -34.87 27.25
CA GLU A 48 -18.69 -34.92 25.86
C GLU A 48 -19.28 -33.81 25.01
N ILE A 49 -20.56 -33.45 25.24
CA ILE A 49 -21.23 -32.35 24.55
C ILE A 49 -20.61 -31.02 24.95
N ALA A 50 -20.42 -30.79 26.25
CA ALA A 50 -19.78 -29.59 26.77
C ALA A 50 -18.36 -29.43 26.20
N GLU A 51 -17.52 -30.46 26.27
CA GLU A 51 -16.15 -30.43 25.73
C GLU A 51 -16.14 -30.17 24.21
N GLY A 52 -17.09 -30.77 23.48
CA GLY A 52 -17.29 -30.54 22.06
C GLY A 52 -17.62 -29.08 21.74
N THR A 53 -18.58 -28.50 22.46
CA THR A 53 -19.00 -27.10 22.33
C THR A 53 -17.85 -26.15 22.65
N LEU A 54 -17.18 -26.33 23.79
CA LEU A 54 -16.04 -25.52 24.21
C LEU A 54 -14.91 -25.53 23.17
N LYS A 55 -14.56 -26.71 22.65
CA LYS A 55 -13.52 -26.84 21.61
C LYS A 55 -13.90 -26.13 20.32
N ARG A 56 -15.17 -26.20 19.91
CA ARG A 56 -15.67 -25.51 18.71
C ARG A 56 -15.66 -23.99 18.89
N LEU A 57 -16.13 -23.48 20.03
CA LEU A 57 -16.08 -22.06 20.36
C LEU A 57 -14.64 -21.54 20.36
N HIS A 58 -13.71 -22.24 21.00
CA HIS A 58 -12.29 -21.86 20.99
C HIS A 58 -11.70 -21.82 19.57
N THR A 59 -12.07 -22.80 18.72
CA THR A 59 -11.63 -22.85 17.31
C THR A 59 -12.19 -21.68 16.51
N LEU A 60 -13.46 -21.32 16.72
CA LEU A 60 -14.13 -20.19 16.06
C LEU A 60 -13.53 -18.84 16.49
N GLY A 61 -13.21 -18.68 17.77
CA GLY A 61 -12.55 -17.48 18.30
C GLY A 61 -11.13 -17.29 17.74
N SER A 62 -10.43 -18.39 17.46
CA SER A 62 -9.06 -18.37 16.90
C SER A 62 -9.01 -18.32 15.37
N GLN A 63 -10.15 -18.38 14.69
CA GLN A 63 -10.22 -18.44 13.23
C GLN A 63 -9.79 -17.11 12.61
N LYS A 64 -8.81 -17.11 11.71
CA LYS A 64 -8.41 -15.91 10.94
C LYS A 64 -9.14 -15.85 9.59
N PHE A 65 -9.63 -14.69 9.21
CA PHE A 65 -10.15 -14.49 7.87
C PHE A 65 -9.03 -14.27 6.84
N ALA A 66 -9.20 -14.84 5.65
CA ALA A 66 -8.12 -14.93 4.67
C ALA A 66 -7.97 -13.66 3.80
N SER A 67 -9.05 -12.89 3.61
CA SER A 67 -9.06 -11.74 2.71
C SER A 67 -10.06 -10.66 3.12
N SER A 68 -9.67 -9.41 2.87
CA SER A 68 -10.53 -8.24 2.94
C SER A 68 -11.44 -8.17 1.69
N PRO A 69 -12.69 -7.64 1.80
CA PRO A 69 -13.34 -7.14 3.01
C PRO A 69 -13.69 -8.27 3.99
N PHE A 70 -13.36 -8.08 5.27
CA PHE A 70 -13.59 -9.12 6.27
C PHE A 70 -15.07 -9.22 6.65
N SER A 71 -15.82 -8.14 6.43
CA SER A 71 -17.26 -8.06 6.65
C SER A 71 -18.11 -9.08 5.90
N GLU A 72 -17.61 -9.65 4.81
CA GLU A 72 -18.25 -10.76 4.11
C GLU A 72 -18.28 -12.06 4.94
N HIS A 73 -17.35 -12.21 5.88
CA HIS A 73 -17.24 -13.41 6.72
C HIS A 73 -17.99 -13.27 8.06
N TYR A 74 -18.32 -12.05 8.47
CA TYR A 74 -18.92 -11.78 9.79
C TYR A 74 -20.24 -12.50 9.99
N ASP A 75 -21.19 -12.35 9.07
CA ASP A 75 -22.52 -12.95 9.20
C ASP A 75 -22.45 -14.48 9.24
N ARG A 76 -21.58 -15.07 8.40
CA ARG A 76 -21.34 -16.51 8.39
C ARG A 76 -20.71 -17.01 9.68
N TRP A 77 -19.75 -16.27 10.23
CA TRP A 77 -19.10 -16.62 11.49
C TRP A 77 -20.09 -16.54 12.65
N VAL A 78 -20.88 -15.47 12.74
CA VAL A 78 -21.94 -15.32 13.76
C VAL A 78 -22.95 -16.45 13.67
N ALA A 79 -23.45 -16.76 12.47
CA ALA A 79 -24.38 -17.88 12.29
C ALA A 79 -23.78 -19.24 12.70
N THR A 80 -22.47 -19.42 12.55
CA THR A 80 -21.78 -20.65 12.99
C THR A 80 -21.68 -20.72 14.51
N VAL A 81 -21.41 -19.59 15.18
CA VAL A 81 -21.41 -19.51 16.65
C VAL A 81 -22.81 -19.79 17.20
N GLU A 82 -23.84 -19.16 16.63
CA GLU A 82 -25.25 -19.39 17.01
C GLU A 82 -25.66 -20.86 16.83
N ALA A 83 -25.24 -21.49 15.72
CA ALA A 83 -25.51 -22.91 15.50
C ALA A 83 -24.84 -23.82 16.56
N VAL A 84 -23.61 -23.51 16.98
CA VAL A 84 -22.92 -24.27 18.04
C VAL A 84 -23.64 -24.16 19.38
N LEU A 85 -24.16 -22.97 19.73
CA LEU A 85 -24.94 -22.77 20.95
C LEU A 85 -26.30 -23.46 20.87
N ALA A 86 -27.00 -23.33 19.74
CA ALA A 86 -28.29 -24.00 19.52
C ALA A 86 -28.17 -25.53 19.57
N GLU A 87 -27.08 -26.11 19.05
CA GLU A 87 -26.79 -27.54 19.18
C GLU A 87 -26.60 -27.98 20.65
N PHE A 88 -25.98 -27.13 21.48
CA PHE A 88 -25.79 -27.36 22.91
C PHE A 88 -27.13 -27.27 23.67
N GLU A 89 -27.92 -26.23 23.41
CA GLU A 89 -29.23 -25.97 24.03
C GLU A 89 -30.27 -27.05 23.68
N ALA A 90 -30.29 -27.49 22.42
CA ALA A 90 -31.26 -28.48 21.95
C ALA A 90 -31.01 -29.89 22.51
N HIS A 91 -29.88 -30.13 23.17
CA HIS A 91 -29.56 -31.47 23.67
C HIS A 91 -30.40 -31.80 24.92
N PRO A 92 -31.18 -32.91 24.92
CA PRO A 92 -32.13 -33.23 26.00
C PRO A 92 -31.50 -33.38 27.39
N ALA A 93 -30.21 -33.73 27.45
CA ALA A 93 -29.49 -33.89 28.70
C ALA A 93 -29.06 -32.54 29.32
N ILE A 94 -29.03 -31.44 28.58
CA ILE A 94 -28.43 -30.19 29.06
C ILE A 94 -29.42 -29.36 29.87
N GLY A 95 -30.60 -29.04 29.33
CA GLY A 95 -31.63 -28.27 30.03
C GLY A 95 -31.12 -26.91 30.53
N VAL A 96 -31.00 -25.94 29.62
CA VAL A 96 -30.43 -24.61 29.91
C VAL A 96 -31.33 -23.75 30.80
N ASP A 97 -30.72 -22.82 31.56
CA ASP A 97 -31.42 -21.87 32.42
C ASP A 97 -31.54 -20.46 31.77
N ASP A 98 -32.52 -19.66 32.20
CA ASP A 98 -32.75 -18.29 31.68
C ASP A 98 -31.51 -17.38 31.83
N LEU A 99 -30.63 -17.70 32.80
CA LEU A 99 -29.41 -16.94 33.04
C LEU A 99 -28.38 -17.21 31.93
N PHE A 100 -28.20 -18.47 31.54
CA PHE A 100 -27.35 -18.86 30.41
C PHE A 100 -27.82 -18.20 29.11
N GLU A 101 -29.11 -18.27 28.80
CA GLU A 101 -29.67 -17.65 27.59
C GLU A 101 -29.36 -16.15 27.54
N ARG A 102 -29.46 -15.46 28.69
CA ARG A 102 -29.15 -14.04 28.80
C ARG A 102 -27.67 -13.75 28.59
N GLU A 103 -26.78 -14.51 29.23
CA GLU A 103 -25.32 -14.35 29.10
C GLU A 103 -24.87 -14.57 27.65
N CYS A 104 -25.41 -15.60 26.98
CA CYS A 104 -25.15 -15.87 25.58
C CYS A 104 -25.68 -14.75 24.66
N GLN A 105 -26.90 -14.29 24.89
CA GLN A 105 -27.50 -13.21 24.10
C GLN A 105 -26.71 -11.90 24.24
N GLU A 106 -26.29 -11.54 25.46
CA GLU A 106 -25.49 -10.34 25.70
C GLU A 106 -24.13 -10.38 24.99
N ALA A 107 -23.45 -11.52 25.04
CA ALA A 107 -22.19 -11.73 24.32
C ALA A 107 -22.39 -11.61 22.80
N LEU A 108 -23.44 -12.24 22.26
CA LEU A 108 -23.77 -12.19 20.83
C LEU A 108 -24.14 -10.78 20.36
N ASP A 109 -24.93 -10.03 21.12
CA ASP A 109 -25.31 -8.65 20.77
C ASP A 109 -24.12 -7.70 20.82
N THR A 110 -23.21 -7.92 21.77
CA THR A 110 -21.97 -7.15 21.88
C THR A 110 -21.08 -7.35 20.66
N ILE A 111 -20.81 -8.60 20.27
CA ILE A 111 -19.97 -8.88 19.11
C ILE A 111 -20.63 -8.44 17.80
N LYS A 112 -21.94 -8.63 17.62
CA LYS A 112 -22.67 -8.15 16.44
C LYS A 112 -22.49 -6.63 16.27
N ARG A 113 -22.61 -5.87 17.36
CA ARG A 113 -22.39 -4.41 17.34
C ARG A 113 -20.95 -4.04 16.96
N GLN A 114 -19.96 -4.74 17.51
CA GLN A 114 -18.55 -4.50 17.19
C GLN A 114 -18.24 -4.81 15.73
N LEU A 115 -18.75 -5.93 15.20
CA LEU A 115 -18.58 -6.31 13.80
C LEU A 115 -19.27 -5.33 12.84
N GLU A 116 -20.43 -4.78 13.21
CA GLU A 116 -21.08 -3.74 12.41
C GLU A 116 -20.26 -2.44 12.37
N GLN A 117 -19.66 -2.04 13.50
CA GLN A 117 -18.73 -0.91 13.51
C GLN A 117 -17.51 -1.15 12.61
N ARG A 118 -17.00 -2.40 12.56
CA ARG A 118 -15.91 -2.78 11.66
C ARG A 118 -16.34 -2.72 10.19
N ARG A 119 -17.54 -3.20 9.87
CA ARG A 119 -18.15 -3.09 8.53
C ARG A 119 -18.21 -1.64 8.05
N HIS A 120 -18.63 -0.70 8.91
CA HIS A 120 -18.63 0.72 8.57
C HIS A 120 -17.23 1.28 8.30
N ARG A 121 -16.22 0.86 9.08
CA ARG A 121 -14.82 1.26 8.84
C ARG A 121 -14.30 0.69 7.53
N GLU A 122 -14.63 -0.55 7.18
CA GLU A 122 -14.27 -1.16 5.90
C GLU A 122 -14.90 -0.43 4.72
N ALA A 123 -16.18 -0.03 4.81
CA ALA A 123 -16.82 0.78 3.79
C ALA A 123 -16.11 2.13 3.58
N ALA A 124 -15.56 2.72 4.65
CA ALA A 124 -14.77 3.95 4.55
C ALA A 124 -13.43 3.75 3.80
N VAL A 125 -12.90 2.52 3.71
CA VAL A 125 -11.65 2.23 2.96
C VAL A 125 -11.79 2.54 1.48
N GLU A 126 -12.95 2.28 0.87
CA GLU A 126 -13.18 2.63 -0.54
C GLU A 126 -13.07 4.15 -0.76
N GLN A 127 -13.59 4.93 0.19
CA GLN A 127 -13.46 6.39 0.16
C GLN A 127 -11.99 6.82 0.35
N GLU A 128 -11.26 6.18 1.26
CA GLU A 128 -9.83 6.43 1.45
C GLU A 128 -8.99 6.08 0.19
N LEU A 129 -9.35 5.02 -0.53
CA LEU A 129 -8.72 4.67 -1.81
C LEU A 129 -8.96 5.75 -2.87
N LYS A 130 -10.18 6.31 -2.94
CA LYS A 130 -10.50 7.46 -3.82
C LYS A 130 -9.69 8.69 -3.43
N ASN A 131 -9.60 9.00 -2.13
CA ASN A 131 -8.79 10.11 -1.61
C ASN A 131 -7.29 9.91 -1.94
N LEU A 132 -6.77 8.69 -1.82
CA LEU A 132 -5.40 8.36 -2.17
C LEU A 132 -5.12 8.61 -3.65
N ALA A 133 -6.02 8.17 -4.54
CA ALA A 133 -5.91 8.41 -5.97
C ALA A 133 -5.92 9.91 -6.30
N PHE A 134 -6.80 10.67 -5.65
CA PHE A 134 -6.88 12.13 -5.78
C PHE A 134 -5.55 12.81 -5.39
N HIS A 135 -5.02 12.54 -4.20
CA HIS A 135 -3.77 13.16 -3.75
C HIS A 135 -2.55 12.74 -4.58
N LYS A 136 -2.50 11.49 -5.05
CA LYS A 136 -1.46 11.05 -5.99
C LYS A 136 -1.51 11.82 -7.31
N SER A 137 -2.71 12.07 -7.84
CA SER A 137 -2.91 12.90 -9.02
C SER A 137 -2.46 14.35 -8.79
N GLN A 138 -2.84 14.92 -7.65
CA GLN A 138 -2.42 16.26 -7.24
C GLN A 138 -0.89 16.38 -7.14
N LEU A 139 -0.22 15.43 -6.50
CA LEU A 139 1.23 15.40 -6.40
C LEU A 139 1.89 15.30 -7.79
N LYS A 140 1.34 14.46 -8.68
CA LYS A 140 1.82 14.35 -10.06
C LYS A 140 1.72 15.67 -10.82
N GLN A 141 0.64 16.42 -10.62
CA GLN A 141 0.46 17.74 -11.22
C GLN A 141 1.51 18.74 -10.69
N ILE A 142 1.72 18.78 -9.37
CA ILE A 142 2.75 19.63 -8.74
C ILE A 142 4.14 19.30 -9.30
N ASN A 143 4.49 18.01 -9.38
CA ASN A 143 5.77 17.57 -9.94
C ASN A 143 5.96 18.00 -11.40
N THR A 144 4.89 17.93 -12.19
CA THR A 144 4.89 18.32 -13.60
C THR A 144 5.09 19.83 -13.74
N GLN A 145 4.38 20.63 -12.95
CA GLN A 145 4.54 22.10 -12.93
C GLN A 145 5.97 22.50 -12.53
N TYR A 146 6.52 21.87 -11.49
CA TYR A 146 7.90 22.10 -11.08
C TYR A 146 8.89 21.75 -12.20
N ALA A 147 8.73 20.59 -12.84
CA ALA A 147 9.62 20.17 -13.94
C ALA A 147 9.58 21.15 -15.12
N VAL A 148 8.39 21.61 -15.52
CA VAL A 148 8.22 22.61 -16.58
C VAL A 148 8.91 23.93 -16.20
N ALA A 149 8.68 24.43 -14.98
CA ALA A 149 9.30 25.67 -14.51
C ALA A 149 10.82 25.57 -14.39
N ALA A 150 11.34 24.46 -13.84
CA ALA A 150 12.76 24.20 -13.69
C ALA A 150 13.47 24.13 -15.05
N ASN A 151 12.85 23.45 -16.02
CA ASN A 151 13.34 23.41 -17.40
C ASN A 151 13.33 24.80 -18.05
N GLY A 152 12.29 25.61 -17.81
CA GLY A 152 12.22 27.00 -18.26
C GLY A 152 13.36 27.87 -17.71
N ILE A 153 13.64 27.78 -16.40
CA ILE A 153 14.75 28.49 -15.75
C ILE A 153 16.10 28.03 -16.33
N SER A 154 16.30 26.72 -16.47
CA SER A 154 17.53 26.15 -17.04
C SER A 154 17.74 26.61 -18.50
N GLY A 155 16.69 26.57 -19.32
CA GLY A 155 16.73 27.04 -20.70
C GLY A 155 16.99 28.54 -20.83
N ALA A 156 16.41 29.36 -19.95
CA ALA A 156 16.69 30.80 -19.88
C ALA A 156 18.14 31.08 -19.44
N LYS A 157 18.62 30.40 -18.39
CA LYS A 157 20.00 30.49 -17.90
C LYS A 157 21.01 30.18 -19.01
N ASN A 158 20.82 29.05 -19.70
CA ASN A 158 21.74 28.63 -20.75
C ASN A 158 21.78 29.61 -21.93
N ARG A 159 20.64 30.21 -22.30
CA ARG A 159 20.59 31.24 -23.35
C ARG A 159 21.30 32.53 -22.93
N GLU A 160 21.07 32.99 -21.71
CA GLU A 160 21.69 34.21 -21.18
C GLU A 160 23.20 34.06 -21.05
N ILE A 161 23.69 32.96 -20.46
CA ILE A 161 25.12 32.66 -20.34
C ILE A 161 25.79 32.60 -21.71
N LYS A 162 25.16 31.92 -22.69
CA LYS A 162 25.69 31.86 -24.05
C LYS A 162 25.76 33.24 -24.70
N ARG A 163 24.76 34.10 -24.49
CA ARG A 163 24.75 35.47 -25.02
C ARG A 163 25.90 36.29 -24.45
N ILE A 164 26.03 36.34 -23.11
CA ILE A 164 27.07 37.13 -22.44
C ILE A 164 28.46 36.59 -22.77
N ASN A 165 28.65 35.27 -22.81
CA ASN A 165 29.94 34.69 -23.21
C ASN A 165 30.32 35.05 -24.64
N LYS A 166 29.35 35.06 -25.57
CA LYS A 166 29.61 35.50 -26.94
C LYS A 166 30.05 36.97 -26.99
N GLU A 167 29.39 37.85 -26.24
CA GLU A 167 29.77 39.26 -26.12
C GLU A 167 31.19 39.42 -25.53
N ILE A 168 31.55 38.62 -24.51
CA ILE A 168 32.90 38.59 -23.93
C ILE A 168 33.93 38.15 -24.96
N GLU A 169 33.67 37.10 -25.73
CA GLU A 169 34.61 36.62 -26.75
C GLU A 169 34.79 37.63 -27.89
N GLU A 170 33.70 38.28 -28.35
CA GLU A 170 33.78 39.36 -29.34
C GLU A 170 34.66 40.53 -28.84
N LEU A 171 34.52 40.93 -27.57
CA LEU A 171 35.35 41.97 -26.96
C LEU A 171 36.81 41.55 -26.80
N LYS A 172 37.08 40.28 -26.45
CA LYS A 172 38.46 39.74 -26.40
C LYS A 172 39.12 39.75 -27.78
N GLU A 173 38.39 39.38 -28.84
CA GLU A 173 38.88 39.46 -30.21
C GLU A 173 39.20 40.91 -30.63
N GLU A 174 38.37 41.88 -30.21
CA GLU A 174 38.62 43.29 -30.44
C GLU A 174 39.87 43.79 -29.68
N GLN A 175 40.02 43.39 -28.42
CA GLN A 175 41.20 43.70 -27.62
C GLN A 175 42.47 43.15 -28.29
N GLU A 176 42.43 41.91 -28.77
CA GLU A 176 43.57 41.28 -29.46
C GLU A 176 43.93 42.01 -30.75
N LYS A 177 42.94 42.45 -31.54
CA LYS A 177 43.16 43.29 -32.73
C LYS A 177 43.87 44.59 -32.37
N ILE A 178 43.46 45.26 -31.29
CA ILE A 178 44.10 46.51 -30.81
C ILE A 178 45.55 46.25 -30.38
N ILE A 179 45.80 45.16 -29.66
CA ILE A 179 47.15 44.76 -29.23
C ILE A 179 48.05 44.47 -30.45
N ARG A 180 47.56 43.71 -31.44
CA ARG A 180 48.29 43.45 -32.70
C ARG A 180 48.59 44.74 -33.47
N MET A 181 47.67 45.72 -33.47
CA MET A 181 47.92 47.04 -34.06
C MET A 181 48.98 47.85 -33.31
N LYS A 182 49.14 47.66 -31.99
CA LYS A 182 50.22 48.29 -31.21
C LYS A 182 51.59 47.70 -31.53
N THR A 183 51.68 46.39 -31.77
CA THR A 183 52.94 45.70 -32.06
C THR A 183 53.32 45.68 -33.55
N GLY A 184 52.37 45.93 -34.45
CA GLY A 184 52.59 45.99 -35.90
C GLY A 184 53.14 47.33 -36.42
N PHE A 185 53.79 47.29 -37.59
CA PHE A 185 54.48 48.40 -38.26
C PHE A 185 53.57 49.61 -38.66
N PHE A 186 52.26 49.53 -38.46
CA PHE A 186 51.30 50.58 -38.80
C PHE A 186 51.30 51.70 -37.74
N HIS A 187 52.13 52.74 -37.95
CA HIS A 187 52.34 53.87 -37.03
C HIS A 187 51.35 55.05 -37.20
N GLY A 188 50.31 54.93 -38.03
CA GLY A 188 49.46 56.07 -38.43
C GLY A 188 48.46 56.62 -37.39
N ILE A 189 48.32 56.00 -36.21
CA ILE A 189 47.39 56.45 -35.15
C ILE A 189 48.18 56.72 -33.87
N SER A 190 47.88 57.83 -33.18
CA SER A 190 48.50 58.22 -31.90
C SER A 190 48.49 57.08 -30.88
N LYS A 191 49.67 56.78 -30.29
CA LYS A 191 49.88 55.78 -29.23
C LYS A 191 48.87 55.92 -28.08
N LYS A 192 48.59 57.16 -27.65
CA LYS A 192 47.60 57.46 -26.60
C LYS A 192 46.19 57.00 -26.96
N ALA A 193 45.77 57.19 -28.21
CA ALA A 193 44.43 56.81 -28.64
C ALA A 193 44.24 55.28 -28.66
N ARG A 194 45.30 54.52 -28.95
CA ARG A 194 45.28 53.05 -28.87
C ARG A 194 45.24 52.54 -27.43
N GLU A 195 46.02 53.15 -26.55
CA GLU A 195 46.02 52.83 -25.11
C GLU A 195 44.64 53.09 -24.48
N GLN A 196 44.00 54.21 -24.80
CA GLN A 196 42.65 54.50 -24.32
C GLN A 196 41.60 53.50 -24.83
N LYS A 197 41.68 53.09 -26.10
CA LYS A 197 40.76 52.08 -26.65
C LYS A 197 40.96 50.71 -26.00
N GLU A 198 42.21 50.29 -25.77
CA GLU A 198 42.49 49.02 -25.09
C GLU A 198 41.95 49.01 -23.66
N LEU A 199 42.16 50.10 -22.90
CA LEU A 199 41.62 50.24 -21.55
C LEU A 199 40.09 50.20 -21.54
N ALA A 200 39.45 50.90 -22.48
CA ALA A 200 37.99 50.89 -22.60
C ALA A 200 37.43 49.49 -22.92
N VAL A 201 38.07 48.73 -23.82
CA VAL A 201 37.66 47.35 -24.12
C VAL A 201 37.91 46.42 -22.91
N ALA A 202 39.02 46.60 -22.19
CA ALA A 202 39.31 45.83 -20.98
C ALA A 202 38.26 46.08 -19.88
N GLU A 203 37.85 47.34 -19.69
CA GLU A 203 36.76 47.71 -18.78
C GLU A 203 35.44 47.04 -19.19
N GLN A 204 35.08 47.07 -20.48
CA GLN A 204 33.88 46.39 -20.99
C GLN A 204 33.93 44.88 -20.78
N ILE A 205 35.09 44.23 -20.95
CA ILE A 205 35.24 42.80 -20.66
C ILE A 205 34.97 42.53 -19.17
N SER A 206 35.54 43.34 -18.29
CA SER A 206 35.33 43.24 -16.84
C SER A 206 33.85 43.41 -16.48
N ASP A 207 33.19 44.43 -17.03
CA ASP A 207 31.76 44.68 -16.82
C ASP A 207 30.90 43.51 -17.26
N LYS A 208 31.21 42.90 -18.42
CA LYS A 208 30.51 41.72 -18.92
C LYS A 208 30.75 40.48 -18.09
N GLN A 209 31.94 40.30 -17.53
CA GLN A 209 32.23 39.24 -16.57
C GLN A 209 31.42 39.42 -15.29
N THR A 210 31.34 40.63 -14.74
CA THR A 210 30.47 40.93 -13.60
C THR A 210 29.00 40.70 -13.94
N GLN A 211 28.55 41.08 -15.13
CA GLN A 211 27.18 40.82 -15.61
C GLN A 211 26.87 39.32 -15.65
N LEU A 212 27.82 38.49 -16.10
CA LEU A 212 27.69 37.03 -16.12
C LEU A 212 27.52 36.46 -14.71
N GLU A 213 28.35 36.89 -13.77
CA GLU A 213 28.29 36.46 -12.37
C GLU A 213 26.95 36.83 -11.73
N LEU A 214 26.49 38.08 -11.92
CA LEU A 214 25.19 38.54 -11.45
C LEU A 214 24.04 37.74 -12.07
N ALA A 215 24.10 37.43 -13.36
CA ALA A 215 23.10 36.59 -14.02
C ALA A 215 23.07 35.17 -13.40
N MET A 216 24.24 34.57 -13.14
CA MET A 216 24.33 33.26 -12.50
C MET A 216 23.74 33.26 -11.09
N LEU A 217 24.04 34.28 -10.27
CA LEU A 217 23.47 34.45 -8.93
C LEU A 217 21.95 34.58 -8.99
N ASN A 218 21.42 35.40 -9.90
CA ASN A 218 19.98 35.59 -10.08
C ASN A 218 19.26 34.29 -10.48
N PHE A 219 19.82 33.50 -11.41
CA PHE A 219 19.23 32.21 -11.78
C PHE A 219 19.31 31.18 -10.65
N ASN A 220 20.38 31.19 -9.85
CA ASN A 220 20.49 30.33 -8.68
C ASN A 220 19.44 30.70 -7.62
N ALA A 221 19.22 31.99 -7.38
CA ALA A 221 18.17 32.48 -6.49
C ALA A 221 16.78 32.02 -6.97
N LYS A 222 16.44 32.23 -8.26
CA LYS A 222 15.18 31.76 -8.85
C LYS A 222 14.98 30.24 -8.73
N ARG A 223 16.05 29.46 -8.87
CA ARG A 223 15.99 28.00 -8.70
C ARG A 223 15.71 27.61 -7.25
N LYS A 224 16.32 28.32 -6.29
CA LYS A 224 16.11 28.11 -4.86
C LYS A 224 14.66 28.43 -4.47
N THR A 225 14.15 29.58 -4.88
CA THR A 225 12.75 29.97 -4.61
C THR A 225 11.76 28.99 -5.23
N LEU A 226 12.00 28.55 -6.48
CA LEU A 226 11.17 27.53 -7.13
C LEU A 226 11.17 26.20 -6.35
N ARG A 227 12.32 25.82 -5.76
CA ARG A 227 12.42 24.61 -4.94
C ARG A 227 11.62 24.75 -3.64
N GLU A 228 11.79 25.86 -2.93
CA GLU A 228 11.06 26.15 -1.70
C GLU A 228 9.53 26.16 -1.94
N GLU A 229 9.07 26.78 -3.04
CA GLU A 229 7.66 26.76 -3.42
C GLU A 229 7.13 25.35 -3.75
N TYR A 230 7.95 24.53 -4.40
CA TYR A 230 7.62 23.14 -4.69
C TYR A 230 7.48 22.34 -3.40
N ASP A 231 8.48 22.41 -2.51
CA ASP A 231 8.47 21.66 -1.26
C ASP A 231 7.26 22.09 -0.40
N LYS A 232 6.99 23.40 -0.29
CA LYS A 232 5.81 23.94 0.41
C LYS A 232 4.46 23.39 -0.10
N LYS A 233 4.37 23.07 -1.39
CA LYS A 233 3.14 22.51 -2.00
C LYS A 233 3.12 20.98 -1.93
N ALA A 234 4.26 20.33 -2.11
CA ALA A 234 4.36 18.88 -2.23
C ALA A 234 4.33 18.17 -0.88
N GLU A 235 4.99 18.72 0.15
CA GLU A 235 5.06 18.13 1.49
C GLU A 235 3.68 17.81 2.09
N PRO A 236 2.71 18.74 2.18
CA PRO A 236 1.42 18.42 2.78
C PRO A 236 0.67 17.33 2.01
N VAL A 237 0.79 17.30 0.68
CA VAL A 237 0.16 16.25 -0.15
C VAL A 237 0.81 14.89 0.11
N GLN A 238 2.13 14.85 0.25
CA GLN A 238 2.86 13.62 0.59
C GLN A 238 2.49 13.11 1.98
N GLU A 239 2.31 14.00 2.95
CA GLU A 239 1.86 13.64 4.30
C GLU A 239 0.45 13.04 4.28
N GLN A 240 -0.48 13.64 3.53
CA GLN A 240 -1.82 13.05 3.36
C GLN A 240 -1.75 11.67 2.71
N ILE A 241 -0.94 11.49 1.66
CA ILE A 241 -0.72 10.18 1.03
C ILE A 241 -0.22 9.17 2.06
N LYS A 242 0.79 9.52 2.87
CA LYS A 242 1.34 8.63 3.90
C LYS A 242 0.28 8.27 4.95
N LYS A 243 -0.50 9.24 5.43
CA LYS A 243 -1.56 9.04 6.41
C LYS A 243 -2.62 8.07 5.88
N ILE A 244 -3.12 8.31 4.68
CA ILE A 244 -4.15 7.47 4.04
C ILE A 244 -3.61 6.05 3.79
N GLN A 245 -2.38 5.92 3.31
CA GLN A 245 -1.74 4.61 3.14
C GLN A 245 -1.56 3.84 4.44
N LYS A 246 -1.36 4.54 5.57
CA LYS A 246 -1.30 3.91 6.89
C LYS A 246 -2.67 3.37 7.27
N THR A 247 -3.72 4.18 7.12
CA THR A 247 -5.10 3.78 7.40
C THR A 247 -5.52 2.57 6.56
N ILE A 248 -5.22 2.56 5.26
CA ILE A 248 -5.52 1.40 4.40
C ILE A 248 -4.78 0.15 4.90
N ARG A 249 -3.49 0.25 5.22
CA ARG A 249 -2.70 -0.88 5.74
C ARG A 249 -3.22 -1.41 7.07
N GLU A 250 -3.65 -0.52 7.98
CA GLU A 250 -4.28 -0.90 9.24
C GLU A 250 -5.59 -1.68 9.02
N MET A 251 -6.27 -1.45 7.89
CA MET A 251 -7.53 -2.11 7.51
C MET A 251 -7.35 -3.36 6.64
N GLU A 252 -6.14 -3.65 6.14
CA GLU A 252 -5.82 -4.88 5.39
C GLU A 252 -5.62 -6.10 6.30
N VAL A 253 -5.47 -5.88 7.60
CA VAL A 253 -5.34 -6.94 8.61
C VAL A 253 -6.71 -7.23 9.22
N ASP A 254 -7.00 -8.50 9.51
CA ASP A 254 -8.22 -8.91 10.23
C ASP A 254 -8.18 -8.36 11.66
N GLY A 255 -8.67 -7.13 11.79
CA GLY A 255 -8.75 -6.45 13.06
C GLY A 255 -9.92 -6.90 13.93
N SER A 256 -10.74 -7.84 13.47
CA SER A 256 -11.90 -8.39 14.23
C SER A 256 -11.54 -9.62 15.07
N LEU A 257 -10.35 -10.19 14.84
CA LEU A 257 -9.92 -11.46 15.44
C LEU A 257 -9.99 -11.42 16.96
N GLU A 258 -9.53 -10.32 17.56
CA GLU A 258 -9.47 -10.18 19.01
C GLU A 258 -10.88 -10.06 19.61
N GLU A 259 -11.76 -9.27 19.00
CA GLU A 259 -13.17 -9.18 19.44
C GLU A 259 -13.89 -10.53 19.30
N ARG A 260 -13.67 -11.25 18.20
CA ARG A 260 -14.24 -12.59 17.99
C ARG A 260 -13.71 -13.60 19.01
N TRP A 261 -12.42 -13.52 19.35
CA TRP A 261 -11.83 -14.35 20.39
C TRP A 261 -12.48 -14.05 21.76
N PHE A 262 -12.55 -12.78 22.18
CA PHE A 262 -13.18 -12.41 23.43
C PHE A 262 -14.66 -12.80 23.51
N ALA A 263 -15.40 -12.69 22.41
CA ALA A 263 -16.79 -13.14 22.37
C ALA A 263 -16.90 -14.66 22.58
N CYS A 264 -16.03 -15.45 21.94
CA CYS A 264 -15.99 -16.89 22.15
C CYS A 264 -15.56 -17.27 23.58
N GLU A 265 -14.62 -16.56 24.19
CA GLU A 265 -14.25 -16.76 25.61
C GLU A 265 -15.41 -16.43 26.54
N ALA A 266 -16.15 -15.34 26.31
CA ALA A 266 -17.34 -15.01 27.09
C ALA A 266 -18.43 -16.09 26.99
N LEU A 267 -18.61 -16.67 25.80
CA LEU A 267 -19.54 -17.80 25.60
C LEU A 267 -19.05 -19.09 26.27
N ILE A 268 -17.73 -19.35 26.26
CA ILE A 268 -17.11 -20.45 27.00
C ILE A 268 -17.36 -20.29 28.51
N ASP A 269 -17.20 -19.08 29.03
CA ASP A 269 -17.47 -18.77 30.43
C ASP A 269 -18.95 -18.96 30.79
N ALA A 270 -19.87 -18.56 29.90
CA ALA A 270 -21.31 -18.81 30.07
C ALA A 270 -21.63 -20.32 30.14
N VAL A 271 -21.06 -21.12 29.23
CA VAL A 271 -21.20 -22.59 29.24
C VAL A 271 -20.65 -23.20 30.54
N ASN A 272 -19.45 -22.78 30.96
CA ASN A 272 -18.84 -23.28 32.19
C ASN A 272 -19.63 -22.87 33.44
N GLY A 273 -20.09 -21.62 33.50
CA GLY A 273 -20.92 -21.10 34.58
C GLY A 273 -22.23 -21.85 34.70
N PHE A 274 -22.90 -22.12 33.58
CA PHE A 274 -24.09 -22.96 33.53
C PHE A 274 -23.83 -24.36 34.09
N LEU A 275 -22.77 -25.04 33.64
CA LEU A 275 -22.46 -26.40 34.10
C LEU A 275 -22.14 -26.45 35.60
N GLN A 276 -21.47 -25.43 36.15
CA GLN A 276 -21.22 -25.31 37.58
C GLN A 276 -22.52 -25.12 38.37
N ARG A 277 -23.43 -24.24 37.90
CA ARG A 277 -24.74 -24.03 38.53
C ARG A 277 -25.55 -25.32 38.53
N LYS A 278 -25.58 -26.03 37.41
CA LYS A 278 -26.28 -27.31 37.28
C LYS A 278 -25.72 -28.37 38.22
N ALA A 279 -24.40 -28.46 38.37
CA ALA A 279 -23.76 -29.39 39.30
C ALA A 279 -23.99 -29.02 40.79
N ALA A 280 -24.25 -27.75 41.09
CA ALA A 280 -24.50 -27.26 42.44
C ALA A 280 -25.97 -27.40 42.90
N GLN A 281 -26.90 -27.67 41.99
CA GLN A 281 -28.30 -27.95 42.32
C GLN A 281 -28.43 -29.44 42.71
N PRO A 282 -28.76 -29.76 43.98
CA PRO A 282 -29.01 -31.14 44.37
C PRO A 282 -30.29 -31.66 43.68
N HIS A 283 -30.19 -32.85 43.07
CA HIS A 283 -31.32 -33.59 42.49
C HIS A 283 -32.43 -33.88 43.49
#